data_AF-A0A1V3PHC0-F1
#
_entry.id   AF-A0A1V3PHC0-F1
#
_cell.length_a   1.000
_cell.length_b   1.000
_cell.length_c   1.000
_cell.angle_alpha   90.00
_cell.angle_beta   90.00
_cell.angle_gamma   90.00
#
_symmetry.space_group_name_H-M   'P 1'
#
loop_
_entity.id
_entity.type
_entity.pdbx_description
1 polymer ?
#
loop_
_entity_poly.entity_id
_entity_poly.type
_entity_poly.pdbx_seq_one_letter_code
_entity_poly.pdbx_strand_id
1 'polypeptide(L)'
;MQALATFVSRRKLWLGGLLVLILAGGGWWHWNARAAAAPGADDSGTRILLGLAGDALHDGRRVAPVGSNAFEFYFSVLQFDPHNRTALDQLRDAFKPASQDVERTIATGDLDEAQRELQLLRAYDVGNYKYDPARYEMHSSNYRLALLGSYLDAQRKLQRQQHAEEAAAISARQVDAAVPR
;
A
#
# COMPACT_ATOMS: atom_id res chain seq x y z
N MET A 1 14.68 42.90 30.55
CA MET A 1 13.21 43.10 30.54
C MET A 1 12.62 41.90 29.80
N GLN A 2 12.34 40.73 30.42
CA GLN A 2 11.21 40.40 31.32
C GLN A 2 9.91 41.09 30.87
N ALA A 3 8.75 40.47 30.64
CA ALA A 3 8.30 39.10 30.84
C ALA A 3 6.82 38.99 30.37
N LEU A 4 6.45 37.77 29.95
CA LEU A 4 5.17 37.08 30.17
C LEU A 4 3.92 37.32 29.30
N ALA A 5 3.49 36.18 28.74
CA ALA A 5 2.17 35.83 28.23
C ALA A 5 1.10 35.73 29.34
N THR A 6 -0.12 35.37 28.91
CA THR A 6 -1.33 34.92 29.65
C THR A 6 -2.35 36.02 29.98
N PHE A 7 -3.69 35.86 30.09
CA PHE A 7 -4.68 34.77 30.27
C PHE A 7 -6.01 35.31 29.63
N VAL A 8 -6.75 34.58 28.77
CA VAL A 8 -7.96 33.75 29.05
C VAL A 8 -9.36 34.44 29.08
N SER A 9 -10.30 33.72 28.44
CA SER A 9 -11.75 33.59 28.68
C SER A 9 -12.68 34.77 28.43
N ARG A 10 -13.65 34.56 27.51
CA ARG A 10 -15.08 34.77 27.80
C ARG A 10 -15.97 33.69 27.17
N ARG A 11 -16.20 32.65 27.96
CA ARG A 11 -17.22 31.61 27.80
C ARG A 11 -18.60 32.23 28.11
N LYS A 12 -19.52 32.30 27.14
CA LYS A 12 -20.93 32.65 27.40
C LYS A 12 -21.78 31.39 27.36
N LEU A 13 -22.11 30.94 28.57
CA LEU A 13 -23.13 29.97 28.88
C LEU A 13 -24.50 30.58 28.52
N TRP A 14 -25.34 29.85 27.81
CA TRP A 14 -26.79 30.03 27.85
C TRP A 14 -27.40 28.75 28.43
N LEU A 15 -27.92 28.91 29.64
CA LEU A 15 -28.74 27.96 30.38
C LEU A 15 -30.21 28.26 30.07
N GLY A 16 -30.95 27.22 29.71
CA GLY A 16 -32.40 27.17 29.60
C GLY A 16 -32.73 25.80 29.04
N GLY A 17 -33.03 24.76 29.83
CA GLY A 17 -33.83 24.76 31.04
C GLY A 17 -35.23 24.25 30.69
N LEU A 18 -35.35 22.96 30.37
CA LEU A 18 -36.61 22.24 30.56
C LEU A 18 -36.32 20.79 30.92
N LEU A 19 -36.54 20.52 32.21
CA LEU A 19 -36.45 19.24 32.88
C LEU A 19 -37.87 18.68 32.89
N VAL A 20 -38.13 17.63 32.11
CA VAL A 20 -39.34 16.81 32.25
C VAL A 20 -38.94 15.47 32.86
N LEU A 21 -39.65 15.16 33.93
CA LEU A 21 -39.43 14.13 34.91
C LEU A 21 -39.39 12.71 34.31
N ILE A 22 -38.36 11.99 34.73
CA ILE A 22 -38.27 10.53 34.74
C ILE A 22 -39.13 10.03 35.91
N LEU A 23 -40.13 9.18 35.64
CA LEU A 23 -40.51 8.11 36.55
C LEU A 23 -41.03 6.88 35.79
N ALA A 24 -40.23 5.82 35.92
CA ALA A 24 -40.62 4.42 36.07
C ALA A 24 -41.30 3.67 34.90
N GLY A 25 -40.50 2.79 34.30
CA GLY A 25 -40.88 1.69 33.42
C GLY A 25 -39.67 1.29 32.59
N GLY A 26 -38.63 0.65 33.14
CA GLY A 26 -38.70 -0.71 33.63
C GLY A 26 -38.74 -1.68 32.45
N GLY A 27 -37.59 -1.96 31.82
CA GLY A 27 -37.56 -2.83 30.64
C GLY A 27 -36.20 -2.91 29.93
N TRP A 28 -35.25 -3.56 30.59
CA TRP A 28 -34.17 -4.35 29.97
C TRP A 28 -33.31 -3.76 28.84
N TRP A 29 -32.15 -3.31 29.27
CA TRP A 29 -30.98 -2.97 28.50
C TRP A 29 -30.25 -4.26 28.04
N HIS A 30 -30.71 -4.91 26.98
CA HIS A 30 -29.91 -5.92 26.26
C HIS A 30 -30.18 -5.87 24.76
N TRP A 31 -29.60 -4.90 24.07
CA TRP A 31 -29.39 -5.04 22.63
C TRP A 31 -28.17 -5.95 22.43
N ASN A 32 -28.36 -7.25 22.55
CA ASN A 32 -27.43 -8.24 21.98
C ASN A 32 -27.61 -8.22 20.46
N ALA A 33 -27.08 -7.19 19.80
CA ALA A 33 -26.72 -7.29 18.40
C ALA A 33 -25.40 -8.05 18.39
N ARG A 34 -25.48 -9.36 18.63
CA ARG A 34 -24.54 -10.25 17.97
C ARG A 34 -24.88 -10.07 16.50
N ALA A 35 -24.14 -9.19 15.83
CA ALA A 35 -24.06 -9.18 14.38
C ALA A 35 -23.64 -10.61 14.02
N ALA A 36 -24.64 -11.46 13.74
CA ALA A 36 -24.41 -12.66 13.01
C ALA A 36 -23.80 -12.16 11.70
N ALA A 37 -22.49 -12.38 11.52
CA ALA A 37 -21.87 -12.25 10.21
C ALA A 37 -22.79 -13.01 9.26
N ALA A 38 -23.45 -12.29 8.36
CA ALA A 38 -24.40 -12.89 7.45
C ALA A 38 -23.64 -13.98 6.68
N PRO A 39 -24.01 -15.26 6.81
CA PRO A 39 -23.31 -16.33 6.11
C PRO A 39 -23.59 -16.15 4.62
N GLY A 40 -22.65 -15.55 3.89
CA GLY A 40 -22.75 -15.26 2.46
C GLY A 40 -22.13 -13.94 1.97
N ALA A 41 -21.79 -13.00 2.87
CA ALA A 41 -21.13 -11.74 2.49
C ALA A 41 -19.67 -11.96 2.10
N ASP A 42 -18.93 -12.75 2.88
CA ASP A 42 -17.49 -12.99 2.70
C ASP A 42 -17.20 -13.80 1.43
N ASP A 43 -18.07 -14.77 1.10
CA ASP A 43 -18.00 -15.55 -0.13
C ASP A 43 -18.25 -14.70 -1.40
N SER A 44 -19.14 -13.72 -1.29
CA SER A 44 -19.48 -12.85 -2.41
C SER A 44 -18.38 -11.81 -2.66
N GLY A 45 -17.83 -11.21 -1.59
CA GLY A 45 -16.68 -10.32 -1.68
C GLY A 45 -15.44 -11.01 -2.24
N THR A 46 -15.14 -12.22 -1.77
CA THR A 46 -14.02 -13.03 -2.27
C THR A 46 -14.17 -13.35 -3.75
N ARG A 47 -15.37 -13.73 -4.22
CA ARG A 47 -15.63 -13.97 -5.65
C ARG A 47 -15.42 -12.72 -6.51
N ILE A 48 -15.86 -11.56 -6.05
CA ILE A 48 -15.66 -10.29 -6.77
C ILE A 48 -14.17 -9.98 -6.89
N LEU A 49 -13.41 -10.11 -5.80
CA LEU A 49 -11.97 -9.85 -5.80
C LEU A 49 -11.21 -10.82 -6.70
N LEU A 50 -11.57 -12.10 -6.70
CA LEU A 50 -10.98 -13.08 -7.64
C LEU A 50 -11.29 -12.73 -9.10
N GLY A 51 -12.50 -12.24 -9.40
CA GLY A 51 -12.86 -11.74 -10.73
C GLY A 51 -11.98 -10.55 -11.15
N LEU A 52 -11.89 -9.52 -10.30
CA LEU A 52 -11.07 -8.34 -10.55
C LEU A 52 -9.58 -8.68 -10.72
N ALA A 53 -9.07 -9.65 -9.94
CA ALA A 53 -7.71 -10.13 -10.07
C ALA A 53 -7.47 -10.84 -11.42
N GLY A 54 -8.41 -11.67 -11.85
CA GLY A 54 -8.39 -12.33 -13.15
C GLY A 54 -8.39 -11.35 -14.31
N ASP A 55 -9.27 -10.35 -14.27
CA ASP A 55 -9.33 -9.29 -15.29
C ASP A 55 -8.01 -8.50 -15.32
N ALA A 56 -7.48 -8.12 -14.16
CA ALA A 56 -6.19 -7.44 -14.08
C ALA A 56 -5.03 -8.28 -14.64
N LEU A 57 -4.99 -9.59 -14.39
CA LEU A 57 -3.99 -10.47 -15.00
C LEU A 57 -4.13 -10.55 -16.52
N HIS A 58 -5.35 -10.68 -17.02
CA HIS A 58 -5.65 -10.71 -18.45
C HIS A 58 -5.18 -9.43 -19.15
N ASP A 59 -5.38 -8.28 -18.50
CA ASP A 59 -4.92 -6.97 -18.98
C ASP A 59 -3.41 -6.74 -18.80
N GLY A 60 -2.68 -7.70 -18.22
CA GLY A 60 -1.25 -7.57 -17.92
C GLY A 60 -0.93 -6.67 -16.71
N ARG A 61 -1.94 -6.19 -15.97
CA ARG A 61 -1.81 -5.37 -14.77
C ARG A 61 -1.45 -6.24 -13.56
N ARG A 62 -0.23 -6.78 -13.54
CA ARG A 62 0.23 -7.69 -12.48
C ARG A 62 0.53 -6.98 -11.16
N VAL A 63 1.44 -6.01 -11.18
CA VAL A 63 1.93 -5.25 -10.00
C VAL A 63 1.69 -3.74 -10.09
N ALA A 64 1.26 -3.29 -11.25
CA ALA A 64 0.94 -1.90 -11.55
C ALA A 64 -0.31 -1.82 -12.44
N PRO A 65 -1.03 -0.68 -12.41
CA PRO A 65 -0.83 0.48 -11.54
C PRO A 65 -1.26 0.22 -10.08
N VAL A 66 -0.92 1.13 -9.17
CA VAL A 66 -1.39 1.11 -7.77
C VAL A 66 -2.91 1.07 -7.68
N GLY A 67 -3.45 0.28 -6.75
CA GLY A 67 -4.89 0.18 -6.49
C GLY A 67 -5.69 -0.56 -7.58
N SER A 68 -5.04 -0.97 -8.67
CA SER A 68 -5.70 -1.66 -9.78
C SER A 68 -4.73 -2.62 -10.43
N ASN A 69 -4.27 -3.61 -9.67
CA ASN A 69 -3.44 -4.71 -10.17
C ASN A 69 -3.79 -6.03 -9.50
N ALA A 70 -3.42 -7.12 -10.16
CA ALA A 70 -3.77 -8.47 -9.75
C ALA A 70 -3.20 -8.85 -8.37
N PHE A 71 -1.95 -8.50 -8.08
CA PHE A 71 -1.30 -8.83 -6.80
C PHE A 71 -2.04 -8.21 -5.61
N GLU A 72 -2.44 -6.93 -5.71
CA GLU A 72 -3.22 -6.26 -4.67
C GLU A 72 -4.60 -6.90 -4.46
N PHE A 73 -5.29 -7.30 -5.54
CA PHE A 73 -6.57 -7.99 -5.42
C PHE A 73 -6.43 -9.39 -4.80
N TYR A 74 -5.42 -10.17 -5.19
CA TYR A 74 -5.16 -11.47 -4.56
C TYR A 74 -4.74 -11.33 -3.10
N PHE A 75 -3.92 -10.34 -2.74
CA PHE A 75 -3.63 -10.07 -1.33
C PHE A 75 -4.89 -9.72 -0.55
N SER A 76 -5.82 -8.98 -1.15
CA SER A 76 -7.12 -8.71 -0.52
C SER A 76 -7.90 -10.00 -0.30
N VAL A 77 -7.94 -10.92 -1.28
CA VAL A 77 -8.53 -12.25 -1.11
C VAL A 77 -7.90 -12.98 0.06
N LEU A 78 -6.57 -12.99 0.15
CA LEU A 78 -5.86 -13.69 1.21
C LEU A 78 -6.05 -13.08 2.61
N GLN A 79 -6.40 -11.79 2.71
CA GLN A 79 -6.80 -11.19 3.99
C GLN A 79 -8.11 -11.77 4.53
N PHE A 80 -9.03 -12.16 3.63
CA PHE A 80 -10.30 -12.79 4.01
C PHE A 80 -10.17 -14.31 4.17
N ASP A 81 -9.51 -14.96 3.21
CA ASP A 81 -9.25 -16.39 3.18
C ASP A 81 -7.74 -16.66 2.97
N PRO A 82 -6.95 -16.74 4.06
CA PRO A 82 -5.51 -16.99 3.99
C PRO A 82 -5.11 -18.30 3.32
N HIS A 83 -6.06 -19.22 3.10
CA HIS A 83 -5.83 -20.53 2.49
C HIS A 83 -6.44 -20.66 1.09
N ASN A 84 -6.87 -19.54 0.49
CA ASN A 84 -7.48 -19.53 -0.82
C ASN A 84 -6.50 -20.06 -1.88
N ARG A 85 -6.70 -21.31 -2.29
CA ARG A 85 -5.80 -22.00 -3.22
C ARG A 85 -5.71 -21.29 -4.57
N THR A 86 -6.83 -20.77 -5.07
CA THR A 86 -6.85 -20.01 -6.33
C THR A 86 -5.95 -18.79 -6.26
N ALA A 87 -6.07 -17.96 -5.22
CA ALA A 87 -5.23 -16.77 -5.08
C ALA A 87 -3.74 -17.13 -4.91
N LEU A 88 -3.43 -18.14 -4.09
CA LEU A 88 -2.05 -18.59 -3.87
C LEU A 88 -1.41 -19.13 -5.16
N ASP A 89 -2.11 -19.99 -5.91
CA ASP A 89 -1.62 -20.55 -7.16
C ASP A 89 -1.41 -19.45 -8.22
N GLN A 90 -2.36 -18.52 -8.35
CA GLN A 90 -2.25 -17.41 -9.29
C GLN A 90 -1.08 -16.47 -8.96
N LEU A 91 -0.86 -16.16 -7.68
CA LEU A 91 0.29 -15.36 -7.24
C LEU A 91 1.63 -16.06 -7.54
N ARG A 92 1.72 -17.37 -7.28
CA ARG A 92 2.90 -18.17 -7.62
C ARG A 92 3.20 -18.13 -9.11
N ASP A 93 2.19 -18.39 -9.93
CA ASP A 93 2.34 -18.48 -11.38
C ASP A 93 2.67 -17.11 -11.99
N ALA A 94 2.09 -16.03 -11.45
CA ALA A 94 2.33 -14.66 -11.89
C ALA A 94 3.64 -14.04 -11.36
N PHE A 95 4.33 -14.64 -10.38
CA PHE A 95 5.51 -14.05 -9.75
C PHE A 95 6.67 -13.80 -10.71
N LYS A 96 6.99 -14.79 -11.56
CA LYS A 96 8.07 -14.66 -12.55
C LYS A 96 7.79 -13.54 -13.56
N PRO A 97 6.64 -13.49 -14.26
CA PRO A 97 6.35 -12.39 -15.17
C PRO A 97 6.20 -11.04 -14.46
N ALA A 98 5.66 -10.99 -13.25
CA ALA A 98 5.60 -9.75 -12.47
C ALA A 98 7.01 -9.20 -12.15
N SER A 99 7.97 -10.08 -11.84
CA SER A 99 9.37 -9.66 -11.66
C SER A 99 9.99 -9.11 -12.95
N GLN A 100 9.48 -9.48 -14.13
CA GLN A 100 9.93 -8.91 -15.41
C GLN A 100 9.31 -7.55 -15.67
N ASP A 101 8.10 -7.30 -15.18
CA ASP A 101 7.49 -5.97 -15.22
C ASP A 101 8.31 -4.98 -14.41
N VAL A 102 8.68 -5.33 -13.17
CA VAL A 102 9.55 -4.50 -12.32
C VAL A 102 10.87 -4.18 -13.03
N GLU A 103 11.51 -5.17 -13.65
CA GLU A 103 12.74 -4.95 -14.41
C GLU A 103 12.54 -3.92 -15.53
N ARG A 104 11.42 -4.02 -16.25
CA ARG A 104 11.06 -3.08 -17.31
C ARG A 104 10.80 -1.68 -16.75
N THR A 105 10.06 -1.56 -15.65
CA THR A 105 9.78 -0.28 -14.98
C THR A 105 11.08 0.40 -14.55
N ILE A 106 12.03 -0.34 -13.98
CA ILE A 106 13.38 0.15 -13.68
C ILE A 106 14.10 0.61 -14.96
N ALA A 107 14.07 -0.21 -16.02
CA ALA A 107 14.74 0.09 -17.27
C ALA A 107 14.16 1.33 -18.00
N THR A 108 12.86 1.62 -17.81
CA THR A 108 12.21 2.83 -18.34
C THR A 108 12.50 4.08 -17.52
N GLY A 109 13.14 3.95 -16.35
CA GLY A 109 13.49 5.08 -15.48
C GLY A 109 12.37 5.53 -14.53
N ASP A 110 11.24 4.81 -14.46
CA ASP A 110 10.19 5.05 -13.47
C ASP A 110 10.58 4.40 -12.13
N LEU A 111 11.60 4.97 -11.49
CA LEU A 111 12.26 4.34 -10.34
C LEU A 111 11.41 4.34 -9.07
N ASP A 112 10.40 5.21 -8.99
CA ASP A 112 9.50 5.28 -7.84
C ASP A 112 8.41 4.21 -7.95
N GLU A 113 7.80 4.05 -9.13
CA GLU A 113 6.85 2.96 -9.38
C GLU A 113 7.55 1.61 -9.27
N ALA A 114 8.75 1.47 -9.84
CA ALA A 114 9.56 0.26 -9.71
C ALA A 114 9.84 -0.12 -8.25
N GLN A 115 10.11 0.85 -7.37
CA GLN A 115 10.29 0.58 -5.94
C GLN A 115 9.01 0.00 -5.33
N ARG A 116 7.86 0.59 -5.67
CA ARG A 116 6.56 0.20 -5.13
C ARG A 116 6.18 -1.21 -5.59
N GLU A 117 6.32 -1.50 -6.88
CA GLU A 117 6.10 -2.83 -7.43
C GLU A 117 7.04 -3.87 -6.79
N LEU A 118 8.33 -3.53 -6.61
CA LEU A 118 9.30 -4.42 -5.96
C LEU A 118 8.94 -4.70 -4.48
N GLN A 119 8.43 -3.71 -3.76
CA GLN A 119 7.93 -3.89 -2.39
C GLN A 119 6.71 -4.81 -2.36
N LEU A 120 5.80 -4.69 -3.33
CA LEU A 120 4.63 -5.56 -3.47
C LEU A 120 5.05 -7.03 -3.67
N LEU A 121 6.04 -7.28 -4.53
CA LEU A 121 6.58 -8.64 -4.73
C LEU A 121 7.31 -9.19 -3.50
N ARG A 122 8.03 -8.35 -2.74
CA ARG A 122 8.66 -8.76 -1.47
C ARG A 122 7.63 -9.11 -0.40
N ALA A 123 6.48 -8.44 -0.37
CA ALA A 123 5.41 -8.76 0.57
C ALA A 123 4.85 -10.18 0.36
N TYR A 124 4.84 -10.67 -0.89
CA TYR A 124 4.54 -12.07 -1.21
C TYR A 124 5.66 -13.02 -0.72
N ASP A 125 6.92 -12.71 -1.04
CA ASP A 125 8.09 -13.56 -0.75
C ASP A 125 8.35 -13.79 0.76
N VAL A 126 8.13 -12.77 1.60
CA VAL A 126 8.45 -12.81 3.04
C VAL A 126 7.46 -13.66 3.87
N GLY A 127 6.44 -14.25 3.25
CA GLY A 127 5.62 -15.27 3.93
C GLY A 127 4.65 -14.73 4.98
N ASN A 128 4.08 -13.53 4.77
CA ASN A 128 2.88 -13.10 5.53
C ASN A 128 1.62 -13.92 5.20
N TYR A 129 1.70 -14.92 4.31
CA TYR A 129 0.65 -15.90 4.03
C TYR A 129 1.25 -17.31 3.99
N LYS A 130 1.43 -17.95 5.15
CA LYS A 130 1.94 -19.32 5.20
C LYS A 130 0.79 -20.32 5.25
N TYR A 131 0.68 -21.22 4.25
CA TYR A 131 0.17 -22.57 4.52
C TYR A 131 0.54 -23.67 3.50
N ASP A 132 1.52 -24.51 3.86
CA ASP A 132 1.52 -25.97 3.62
C ASP A 132 2.39 -26.65 4.71
N PRO A 133 1.87 -27.62 5.49
CA PRO A 133 2.62 -28.34 6.54
C PRO A 133 3.49 -29.51 6.04
N ALA A 134 3.42 -29.90 4.76
CA ALA A 134 4.04 -31.14 4.24
C ALA A 134 5.13 -30.94 3.18
N ARG A 135 5.35 -29.70 2.70
CA ARG A 135 6.39 -29.37 1.73
C ARG A 135 7.22 -28.19 2.22
N TYR A 136 8.48 -28.48 2.57
CA TYR A 136 9.48 -27.46 2.86
C TYR A 136 9.96 -26.86 1.53
N GLU A 137 9.16 -26.01 0.90
CA GLU A 137 9.63 -25.22 -0.25
C GLU A 137 10.36 -24.00 0.32
N MET A 138 11.66 -23.97 0.06
CA MET A 138 12.63 -23.01 0.61
C MET A 138 12.16 -21.59 0.29
N HIS A 139 11.88 -20.79 1.32
CA HIS A 139 11.73 -19.33 1.23
C HIS A 139 13.11 -18.73 0.97
N SER A 140 13.69 -19.12 -0.17
CA SER A 140 14.93 -18.54 -0.65
C SER A 140 14.58 -17.10 -0.94
N SER A 141 15.10 -16.18 -0.10
CA SER A 141 15.15 -14.75 -0.38
C SER A 141 15.33 -14.59 -1.88
N ASN A 142 14.26 -14.18 -2.59
CA ASN A 142 14.19 -14.43 -4.02
C ASN A 142 15.35 -13.68 -4.67
N TYR A 143 16.39 -14.39 -5.11
CA TYR A 143 17.63 -13.80 -5.63
C TYR A 143 17.33 -12.77 -6.73
N ARG A 144 16.27 -13.01 -7.50
CA ARG A 144 15.75 -12.05 -8.47
C ARG A 144 15.30 -10.73 -7.85
N LEU A 145 14.55 -10.72 -6.75
CA LEU A 145 14.13 -9.48 -6.07
C LEU A 145 15.32 -8.75 -5.42
N ALA A 146 16.37 -9.48 -5.01
CA ALA A 146 17.61 -8.90 -4.54
C ALA A 146 18.37 -8.19 -5.68
N LEU A 147 18.50 -8.85 -6.84
CA LEU A 147 19.08 -8.26 -8.04
C LEU A 147 18.29 -7.05 -8.56
N LEU A 148 16.96 -7.10 -8.54
CA LEU A 148 16.14 -5.96 -8.93
C LEU A 148 16.32 -4.79 -7.95
N GLY A 149 16.48 -5.08 -6.66
CA GLY A 149 16.82 -4.08 -5.65
C GLY A 149 18.16 -3.38 -5.95
N SER A 150 19.21 -4.16 -6.20
CA SER A 150 20.52 -3.58 -6.52
C SER A 150 20.52 -2.83 -7.86
N TYR A 151 19.79 -3.32 -8.85
CA TYR A 151 19.61 -2.63 -10.14
C TYR A 151 18.90 -1.28 -9.97
N LEU A 152 17.82 -1.25 -9.20
CA LEU A 152 17.09 -0.02 -8.86
C LEU A 152 17.98 0.99 -8.13
N ASP A 153 18.75 0.54 -7.13
CA ASP A 153 19.66 1.41 -6.37
C ASP A 153 20.75 2.01 -7.27
N ALA A 154 21.28 1.21 -8.20
CA ALA A 154 22.25 1.67 -9.18
C ALA A 154 21.64 2.75 -10.11
N GLN A 155 20.43 2.54 -10.64
CA GLN A 155 19.74 3.53 -11.47
C GLN A 155 19.50 4.84 -10.74
N ARG A 156 19.05 4.79 -9.48
CA ARG A 156 18.84 5.99 -8.66
C ARG A 156 20.12 6.76 -8.38
N LYS A 157 21.24 6.06 -8.25
CA LYS A 157 22.55 6.71 -8.10
C LYS A 157 22.92 7.47 -9.36
N LEU A 158 22.73 6.87 -10.54
CA LEU A 158 23.01 7.52 -11.82
C LEU A 158 22.11 8.74 -12.04
N GLN A 159 20.80 8.62 -11.79
CA GLN A 159 19.86 9.73 -11.93
C GLN A 159 20.22 10.90 -11.01
N ARG A 160 20.59 10.63 -9.76
CA ARG A 160 21.05 11.69 -8.83
C ARG A 160 22.33 12.38 -9.30
N GLN A 161 23.27 11.64 -9.89
CA GLN A 161 24.49 12.23 -10.44
C GLN A 161 24.15 13.17 -11.61
N GLN A 162 23.30 12.72 -12.53
CA GLN A 162 22.84 13.53 -13.67
C GLN A 162 22.17 14.83 -13.21
N HIS A 163 21.24 14.76 -12.25
CA HIS A 163 20.59 15.96 -11.73
C HIS A 163 21.55 16.90 -11.00
N ALA A 164 22.56 16.38 -10.31
CA ALA A 164 23.58 17.20 -9.64
C ALA A 164 24.46 17.94 -10.66
N GLU A 165 24.88 17.26 -11.73
CA GLU A 165 25.65 17.86 -12.82
C GLU A 165 24.85 18.94 -13.56
N GLU A 166 23.57 18.67 -13.84
CA GLU A 166 22.65 19.63 -14.45
C GLU A 166 22.46 20.87 -13.57
N ALA A 167 22.23 20.69 -12.26
CA ALA A 167 22.11 21.78 -11.31
C ALA A 167 23.40 22.63 -11.23
N ALA A 168 24.58 22.00 -11.25
CA ALA A 168 25.86 22.70 -11.28
C ALA A 168 26.04 23.50 -12.58
N ALA A 169 25.66 22.93 -13.74
CA ALA A 169 25.73 23.61 -15.02
C ALA A 169 24.79 24.83 -15.09
N ILE A 170 23.56 24.71 -14.57
CA ILE A 170 22.61 25.82 -14.48
C ILE A 170 23.17 26.92 -13.57
N SER A 171 23.71 26.56 -12.40
CA SER A 171 24.30 27.51 -11.47
C SER A 171 25.48 28.27 -12.08
N ALA A 172 26.37 27.57 -12.79
CA ALA A 172 27.50 28.20 -13.48
C ALA A 172 27.06 29.19 -14.58
N ARG A 173 26.03 28.83 -15.36
CA ARG A 173 25.44 29.73 -16.39
C ARG A 173 24.82 30.98 -15.77
N GLN A 174 24.15 30.84 -14.62
CA GLN A 174 23.55 31.97 -13.91
C GLN A 174 24.61 32.93 -13.36
N VAL A 175 25.73 32.39 -12.86
CA VAL A 175 26.86 33.21 -12.38
C VAL A 175 27.49 34.00 -13.53
N ASP A 176 27.76 33.38 -14.67
CA ASP A 176 28.35 34.05 -15.85
C ASP A 176 27.43 35.16 -16.39
N ALA A 177 26.11 34.95 -16.40
CA ALA A 177 25.13 35.96 -16.82
C ALA A 177 25.01 37.16 -15.86
N ALA A 178 25.41 37.02 -14.60
CA ALA A 178 25.28 38.05 -13.56
C ALA A 178 26.52 38.96 -13.43
N VAL A 179 27.62 38.68 -14.15
CA VAL A 179 28.81 39.53 -14.17
C VAL A 179 28.64 40.64 -15.23
N PRO A 180 28.42 41.92 -14.84
CA PRO A 180 28.36 43.01 -15.81
C PRO A 180 29.73 43.21 -16.46
N ARG A 181 29.75 43.25 -17.80
CA ARG A 181 30.95 43.55 -18.61
C ARG A 181 31.24 45.04 -18.65
#